data_AF-A0A5J9SCB3-F1
#
_entry.id   AF-A0A5J9SCB3-F1
#
_cell.length_a   1.000
_cell.length_b   1.000
_cell.length_c   1.000
_cell.angle_alpha   90.00
_cell.angle_beta   90.00
_cell.angle_gamma   90.00
#
_symmetry.space_group_name_H-M   'P 1'
#
loop_
_entity.id
_entity.type
_entity.pdbx_description
1 polymer ?
#
loop_
_entity_poly.entity_id
_entity_poly.type
_entity_poly.pdbx_seq_one_letter_code
_entity_poly.pdbx_strand_id
1 'polypeptide(L)'
;MPPRHVVIRLLLLAGVATLTVADDARYNASTCQKSYPCGANVNIHYPFFLADAATAIDGYAALSYCGYPGMAVACDDGGRATLKLRDRDYTVLAINYDNHTVTVADADVLGAGDCPRVTHNVTVPAETWLNLSTTANDNLVFFFDCVFSAAVQRPSTLPPPINCTGFSVRDGESFVAAEPDVRPRDDLQRACEAVVVAPVLKSWLLDDDYFLRLNDDGYGKVLKQGFQLTWDPSAGHCYICEDSGGQCSYSQNGEFLGCLCSDGRVRNPGCVCES
;
A
#
# COMPACT_ATOMS: atom_id res chain seq x y z
N MET A 1 -42.13 36.23 -62.56
CA MET A 1 -40.70 36.33 -62.19
C MET A 1 -40.61 36.40 -60.67
N PRO A 2 -40.11 35.36 -59.98
CA PRO A 2 -40.07 35.34 -58.53
C PRO A 2 -38.76 35.96 -57.99
N PRO A 3 -38.77 36.59 -56.80
CA PRO A 3 -37.55 37.03 -56.16
C PRO A 3 -36.80 35.83 -55.57
N ARG A 4 -35.50 35.76 -55.85
CA ARG A 4 -34.58 34.72 -55.36
C ARG A 4 -34.32 34.93 -53.87
N HIS A 5 -34.65 33.93 -53.05
CA HIS A 5 -34.22 33.86 -51.65
C HIS A 5 -32.70 33.66 -51.58
N VAL A 6 -31.98 34.59 -50.94
CA VAL A 6 -30.58 34.43 -50.58
C VAL A 6 -30.52 33.64 -49.27
N VAL A 7 -30.06 32.39 -49.34
CA VAL A 7 -29.81 31.57 -48.15
C VAL A 7 -28.38 31.84 -47.69
N ILE A 8 -28.22 32.60 -46.62
CA ILE A 8 -26.93 32.79 -45.93
C ILE A 8 -26.67 31.53 -45.10
N ARG A 9 -25.72 30.69 -45.54
CA ARG A 9 -25.22 29.57 -44.72
C ARG A 9 -24.24 30.13 -43.69
N LEU A 10 -24.66 30.25 -42.43
CA LEU A 10 -23.74 30.42 -41.31
C LEU A 10 -22.93 29.14 -41.16
N LEU A 11 -21.63 29.22 -41.46
CA LEU A 11 -20.65 28.18 -41.12
C LEU A 11 -20.29 28.33 -39.64
N LEU A 12 -20.83 27.45 -38.79
CA LEU A 12 -20.35 27.25 -37.43
C LEU A 12 -18.99 26.53 -37.51
N LEU A 13 -17.90 27.28 -37.37
CA LEU A 13 -16.59 26.72 -37.10
C LEU A 13 -16.60 26.16 -35.68
N ALA A 14 -16.84 24.85 -35.55
CA ALA A 14 -16.53 24.12 -34.33
C ALA A 14 -15.00 24.08 -34.19
N GLY A 15 -14.44 25.01 -33.43
CA GLY A 15 -13.04 24.96 -33.01
C GLY A 15 -12.85 23.74 -32.13
N VAL A 16 -12.20 22.70 -32.67
CA VAL A 16 -11.65 21.62 -31.85
C VAL A 16 -10.47 22.24 -31.10
N ALA A 17 -10.65 22.52 -29.82
CA ALA A 17 -9.54 22.86 -28.95
C ALA A 17 -8.71 21.60 -28.75
N THR A 18 -7.70 21.40 -29.60
CA THR A 18 -6.63 20.45 -29.32
C THR A 18 -5.86 20.99 -28.11
N LEU A 19 -5.97 20.31 -26.97
CA LEU A 19 -5.05 20.49 -25.85
C LEU A 19 -3.66 20.13 -26.35
N THR A 20 -2.88 21.14 -26.73
CA THR A 20 -1.45 20.98 -26.93
C THR A 20 -0.86 20.78 -25.53
N VAL A 21 -0.52 19.54 -25.17
CA VAL A 21 0.35 19.30 -24.02
C VAL A 21 1.65 20.02 -24.36
N ALA A 22 2.01 21.02 -23.57
CA ALA A 22 3.17 21.83 -23.84
C ALA A 22 4.43 20.96 -23.81
N ASP A 23 5.09 20.82 -24.96
CA ASP A 23 6.42 20.18 -25.12
C ASP A 23 7.57 20.97 -24.41
N ASP A 24 7.21 21.95 -23.59
CA ASP A 24 8.10 22.79 -22.78
C ASP A 24 7.69 22.80 -21.31
N ALA A 25 6.87 21.85 -20.84
CA ALA A 25 6.69 21.63 -19.42
C ALA A 25 8.04 21.25 -18.80
N ARG A 26 8.50 22.06 -17.84
CA ARG A 26 9.76 21.86 -17.12
C ARG A 26 9.48 21.54 -15.67
N TYR A 27 10.41 20.80 -15.08
CA TYR A 27 10.38 20.52 -13.66
C TYR A 27 11.75 20.83 -13.05
N ASN A 28 11.76 21.09 -11.75
CA ASN A 28 13.01 21.21 -11.04
C ASN A 28 13.61 19.81 -10.86
N ALA A 29 14.82 19.56 -11.34
CA ALA A 29 15.47 18.26 -11.19
C ALA A 29 15.60 17.80 -9.72
N SER A 30 15.54 18.71 -8.75
CA SER A 30 15.49 18.36 -7.33
C SER A 30 14.15 17.76 -6.87
N THR A 31 13.10 17.80 -7.70
CA THR A 31 11.78 17.21 -7.44
C THR A 31 11.87 15.69 -7.28
N CYS A 32 12.71 15.03 -8.07
CA CYS A 32 12.99 13.61 -7.87
C CYS A 32 14.15 13.46 -6.89
N GLN A 33 13.81 13.08 -5.67
CA GLN A 33 14.80 12.80 -4.65
C GLN A 33 15.68 11.61 -5.06
N LYS A 34 16.99 11.77 -4.97
CA LYS A 34 17.94 10.71 -5.33
C LYS A 34 17.87 9.53 -4.37
N SER A 35 18.17 9.78 -3.10
CA SER A 35 18.19 8.76 -2.05
C SER A 35 18.18 9.45 -0.70
N TYR A 36 17.46 8.88 0.26
CA TYR A 36 17.30 9.44 1.60
C TYR A 36 17.35 8.35 2.66
N PRO A 37 18.40 8.31 3.49
CA PRO A 37 18.44 7.38 4.61
C PRO A 37 17.42 7.80 5.68
N CYS A 38 16.54 6.88 6.06
CA CYS A 38 15.62 7.01 7.18
C CYS A 38 15.97 5.97 8.24
N GLY A 39 16.68 6.42 9.28
CA GLY A 39 17.28 5.51 10.26
C GLY A 39 18.39 4.65 9.66
N ALA A 40 18.64 3.48 10.26
CA ALA A 40 19.77 2.62 9.88
C ALA A 40 19.46 1.66 8.73
N ASN A 41 18.19 1.26 8.57
CA ASN A 41 17.82 0.09 7.76
C ASN A 41 16.95 0.43 6.54
N VAL A 42 16.45 1.68 6.44
CA VAL A 42 15.57 2.09 5.35
C VAL A 42 16.24 3.20 4.56
N ASN A 43 16.38 2.99 3.25
CA ASN A 43 16.86 3.99 2.32
C ASN A 43 15.74 4.27 1.31
N ILE A 44 15.20 5.49 1.34
CA ILE A 44 14.05 5.90 0.54
C ILE A 44 14.56 6.50 -0.76
N HIS A 45 14.24 5.85 -1.86
CA HIS A 45 14.38 6.37 -3.22
C HIS A 45 13.33 5.78 -4.14
N TYR A 46 13.25 6.35 -5.34
CA TYR A 46 12.33 5.94 -6.40
C TYR A 46 12.30 4.40 -6.54
N PRO A 47 11.10 3.78 -6.60
CA PRO A 47 9.78 4.42 -6.73
C PRO A 47 9.13 4.92 -5.43
N PHE A 48 9.75 4.68 -4.26
CA PHE A 48 9.34 5.31 -3.01
C PHE A 48 9.81 6.77 -2.95
N PHE A 49 9.07 7.61 -2.24
CA PHE A 49 9.39 9.02 -2.11
C PHE A 49 8.96 9.55 -0.74
N LEU A 50 9.57 10.66 -0.30
CA LEU A 50 9.16 11.27 0.96
C LEU A 50 7.75 11.85 0.85
N ALA A 51 6.93 11.64 1.87
CA ALA A 51 5.53 12.06 1.88
C ALA A 51 5.33 13.59 1.75
N ASP A 52 6.34 14.39 2.10
CA ASP A 52 6.35 15.85 1.97
C ASP A 52 6.96 16.34 0.64
N ALA A 53 7.38 15.45 -0.26
CA ALA A 53 8.02 15.78 -1.54
C ALA A 53 7.04 16.24 -2.65
N ALA A 54 5.83 16.66 -2.30
CA ALA A 54 4.88 17.18 -3.29
C ALA A 54 5.36 18.53 -3.85
N THR A 55 5.44 18.65 -5.18
CA THR A 55 5.92 19.84 -5.89
C THR A 55 4.95 20.28 -6.98
N ALA A 56 5.03 21.54 -7.40
CA ALA A 56 4.33 22.00 -8.59
C ALA A 56 5.18 21.72 -9.84
N ILE A 57 4.53 21.27 -10.93
CA ILE A 57 5.15 21.19 -12.26
C ILE A 57 4.53 22.28 -13.13
N ASP A 58 5.37 23.05 -13.81
CA ASP A 58 4.91 24.11 -14.72
C ASP A 58 4.08 23.49 -15.85
N GLY A 59 2.85 24.00 -16.01
CA GLY A 59 1.88 23.48 -16.97
C GLY A 59 0.84 22.52 -16.37
N TYR A 60 0.96 22.14 -15.10
CA TYR A 60 -0.03 21.33 -14.37
C TYR A 60 -0.66 22.11 -13.22
N ALA A 61 -1.98 21.99 -13.06
CA ALA A 61 -2.72 22.72 -12.02
C ALA A 61 -2.65 22.06 -10.63
N ALA A 62 -2.30 20.78 -10.56
CA ALA A 62 -2.23 20.00 -9.32
C ALA A 62 -0.78 19.83 -8.86
N LEU A 63 -0.57 19.74 -7.54
CA LEU A 63 0.69 19.25 -6.98
C LEU A 63 0.93 17.81 -7.43
N SER A 64 2.20 17.49 -7.68
CA SER A 64 2.67 16.20 -8.14
C SER A 64 3.83 15.69 -7.29
N TYR A 65 4.15 14.41 -7.44
CA TYR A 65 5.31 13.78 -6.85
C TYR A 65 6.03 12.92 -7.87
N CYS A 66 7.28 12.57 -7.56
CA CYS A 66 8.11 11.67 -8.35
C CYS A 66 8.19 10.31 -7.65
N GLY A 67 7.48 9.31 -8.16
CA GLY A 67 7.32 8.01 -7.52
C GLY A 67 5.94 7.40 -7.78
N TYR A 68 5.67 6.23 -7.21
CA TYR A 68 4.44 5.49 -7.50
C TYR A 68 3.31 5.81 -6.51
N PRO A 69 2.05 5.89 -6.98
CA PRO A 69 0.89 6.02 -6.11
C PRO A 69 0.87 5.00 -4.95
N GLY A 70 0.70 5.52 -3.73
CA GLY A 70 0.69 4.72 -2.50
C GLY A 70 2.07 4.36 -1.92
N MET A 71 3.17 4.79 -2.54
CA MET A 71 4.54 4.51 -2.09
C MET A 71 5.23 5.72 -1.41
N ALA A 72 4.41 6.66 -0.91
CA ALA A 72 4.88 7.75 -0.06
C ALA A 72 5.31 7.22 1.31
N VAL A 73 6.46 7.68 1.80
CA VAL A 73 7.03 7.30 3.10
C VAL A 73 7.29 8.55 3.92
N ALA A 74 6.70 8.63 5.11
CA ALA A 74 7.09 9.63 6.11
C ALA A 74 8.32 9.12 6.87
N CYS A 75 9.28 10.00 7.16
CA CYS A 75 10.42 9.69 8.00
C CYS A 75 10.44 10.67 9.18
N ASP A 76 10.36 10.17 10.41
CA ASP A 76 10.45 11.02 11.60
C ASP A 76 11.91 11.28 12.04
N ASP A 77 12.10 12.25 12.93
CA ASP A 77 13.42 12.62 13.46
C ASP A 77 14.12 11.47 14.21
N GLY A 78 13.35 10.47 14.64
CA GLY A 78 13.85 9.23 15.25
C GLY A 78 14.35 8.21 14.24
N GLY A 79 14.22 8.47 12.94
CA GLY A 79 14.59 7.57 11.85
C GLY A 79 13.59 6.44 11.61
N ARG A 80 12.33 6.59 12.06
CA ARG A 80 11.27 5.63 11.76
C ARG A 80 10.59 6.01 10.45
N ALA A 81 10.62 5.07 9.50
CA ALA A 81 9.93 5.17 8.23
C ALA A 81 8.50 4.63 8.37
N THR A 82 7.51 5.37 7.87
CA THR A 82 6.09 5.03 7.94
C THR A 82 5.44 5.15 6.57
N LEU A 83 4.80 4.05 6.15
CA LEU A 83 3.98 3.97 4.95
C LEU A 83 2.51 3.89 5.36
N LYS A 84 1.64 4.59 4.63
CA LYS A 84 0.21 4.65 4.96
C LYS A 84 -0.61 3.82 3.97
N LEU A 85 -1.42 2.90 4.48
CA LEU A 85 -2.47 2.23 3.70
C LEU A 85 -3.83 2.70 4.23
N ARG A 86 -4.59 3.42 3.40
CA ARG A 86 -5.82 4.11 3.80
C ARG A 86 -5.59 5.07 4.98
N ASP A 87 -6.23 4.80 6.11
CA ASP A 87 -6.17 5.56 7.36
C ASP A 87 -5.17 4.96 8.37
N ARG A 88 -4.44 3.89 8.01
CA ARG A 88 -3.57 3.13 8.91
C ARG A 88 -2.09 3.31 8.59
N ASP A 89 -1.31 3.42 9.64
CA ASP A 89 0.13 3.65 9.57
C ASP A 89 0.87 2.33 9.77
N TYR A 90 1.78 2.01 8.85
CA TYR A 90 2.63 0.83 8.89
C TYR A 90 4.09 1.26 8.92
N THR A 91 4.86 0.74 9.86
CA THR A 91 6.31 1.00 9.92
C THR A 91 7.01 0.17 8.84
N VAL A 92 7.81 0.84 8.02
CA VAL A 92 8.64 0.18 6.99
C VAL A 92 9.85 -0.44 7.68
N LEU A 93 9.96 -1.77 7.58
CA LEU A 93 11.06 -2.53 8.18
C LEU A 93 12.22 -2.70 7.19
N ALA A 94 11.90 -2.92 5.92
CA ALA A 94 12.89 -3.08 4.85
C ALA A 94 12.27 -2.81 3.48
N ILE A 95 13.04 -2.21 2.58
CA ILE A 95 12.71 -2.08 1.15
C ILE A 95 13.76 -2.87 0.36
N ASN A 96 13.29 -3.78 -0.50
CA ASN A 96 14.14 -4.53 -1.42
C ASN A 96 13.79 -4.14 -2.85
N TYR A 97 14.65 -3.31 -3.45
CA TYR A 97 14.45 -2.78 -4.79
C TYR A 97 14.65 -3.83 -5.88
N ASP A 98 15.58 -4.77 -5.70
CA ASP A 98 15.86 -5.83 -6.68
C ASP A 98 14.66 -6.79 -6.84
N ASN A 99 14.02 -7.12 -5.72
CA ASN A 99 12.87 -8.03 -5.69
C ASN A 99 11.52 -7.31 -5.80
N HIS A 100 11.53 -5.98 -5.85
CA HIS A 100 10.34 -5.13 -5.84
C HIS A 100 9.39 -5.41 -4.65
N THR A 101 9.96 -5.52 -3.45
CA THR A 101 9.19 -5.80 -2.23
C THR A 101 9.48 -4.83 -1.08
N VAL A 102 8.47 -4.59 -0.24
CA VAL A 102 8.60 -3.82 1.00
C VAL A 102 7.97 -4.60 2.14
N THR A 103 8.74 -4.78 3.21
CA THR A 103 8.23 -5.41 4.44
C THR A 103 7.80 -4.32 5.39
N VAL A 104 6.54 -4.39 5.84
CA VAL A 104 5.95 -3.42 6.77
C VAL A 104 5.32 -4.15 7.96
N ALA A 105 5.29 -3.49 9.12
CA ALA A 105 4.58 -3.97 10.30
C ALA A 105 3.60 -2.89 10.78
N ASP A 106 2.44 -3.32 11.25
CA ASP A 106 1.42 -2.43 11.80
C ASP A 106 2.00 -1.64 12.99
N ALA A 107 1.87 -0.31 12.94
CA ALA A 107 2.41 0.55 13.99
C ALA A 107 1.78 0.29 15.36
N ASP A 108 0.49 -0.09 15.40
CA ASP A 108 -0.22 -0.42 16.63
C ASP A 108 0.33 -1.71 17.26
N VAL A 109 0.75 -2.67 16.42
CA VAL A 109 1.40 -3.92 16.85
C VAL A 109 2.79 -3.65 17.43
N LEU A 110 3.59 -2.82 16.76
CA LEU A 110 4.95 -2.51 17.20
C LEU A 110 4.98 -1.72 18.50
N GLY A 111 4.00 -0.82 18.71
CA GLY A 111 3.87 -0.04 19.94
C GLY A 111 3.28 -0.80 21.12
N ALA A 112 2.76 -2.02 20.90
CA ALA A 112 2.12 -2.83 21.90
C ALA A 112 3.10 -3.79 22.62
N GLY A 113 2.59 -4.44 23.68
CA GLY A 113 3.33 -5.46 24.44
C GLY A 113 3.56 -6.75 23.65
N ASP A 114 3.86 -7.84 24.35
CA ASP A 114 4.16 -9.14 23.72
C ASP A 114 2.95 -9.79 23.05
N CYS A 115 1.74 -9.39 23.45
CA CYS A 115 0.47 -9.94 22.98
C CYS A 115 -0.45 -8.82 22.46
N PRO A 116 -0.15 -8.27 21.27
CA PRO A 116 -0.90 -7.15 20.70
C PRO A 116 -2.31 -7.59 20.28
N ARG A 117 -3.33 -6.81 20.65
CA ARG A 117 -4.69 -7.04 20.16
C ARG A 117 -4.87 -6.34 18.80
N VAL A 118 -4.81 -7.10 17.73
CA VAL A 118 -5.04 -6.58 16.36
C VAL A 118 -6.49 -6.11 16.23
N THR A 119 -6.71 -4.92 15.69
CA THR A 119 -8.02 -4.26 15.68
C THR A 119 -8.65 -4.16 14.29
N HIS A 120 -7.90 -4.47 13.23
CA HIS A 120 -8.33 -4.25 11.86
C HIS A 120 -7.68 -5.23 10.89
N ASN A 121 -8.35 -5.46 9.76
CA ASN A 121 -7.77 -6.19 8.64
C ASN A 121 -6.84 -5.29 7.85
N VAL A 122 -5.79 -5.86 7.26
CA VAL A 122 -4.97 -5.15 6.28
C VAL A 122 -5.70 -5.12 4.94
N THR A 123 -5.86 -3.94 4.36
CA THR A 123 -6.41 -3.80 3.01
C THR A 123 -5.57 -2.82 2.22
N VAL A 124 -4.98 -3.31 1.13
CA VAL A 124 -4.23 -2.47 0.21
C VAL A 124 -5.22 -1.78 -0.75
N PRO A 125 -5.22 -0.44 -0.84
CA PRO A 125 -6.11 0.26 -1.75
C PRO A 125 -5.79 -0.02 -3.21
N ALA A 126 -6.81 -0.15 -4.05
CA ALA A 126 -6.67 -0.51 -5.47
C ALA A 126 -6.02 0.60 -6.30
N GLU A 127 -6.06 1.83 -5.81
CA GLU A 127 -5.40 3.01 -6.37
C GLU A 127 -3.88 3.05 -6.12
N THR A 128 -3.36 2.17 -5.25
CA THR A 128 -1.92 2.07 -5.00
C THR A 128 -1.25 1.10 -5.98
N TRP A 129 0.07 1.24 -6.12
CA TRP A 129 0.91 0.30 -6.87
C TRP A 129 1.34 -0.93 -6.05
N LEU A 130 0.91 -0.99 -4.80
CA LEU A 130 1.26 -2.04 -3.88
C LEU A 130 0.22 -3.16 -3.94
N ASN A 131 0.67 -4.39 -3.71
CA ASN A 131 -0.17 -5.56 -3.55
C ASN A 131 0.34 -6.39 -2.37
N LEU A 132 -0.54 -7.13 -1.70
CA LEU A 132 -0.11 -8.12 -0.73
C LEU A 132 0.62 -9.27 -1.44
N SER A 133 1.82 -9.62 -0.97
CA SER A 133 2.55 -10.77 -1.49
C SER A 133 1.76 -12.04 -1.23
N THR A 134 1.39 -12.77 -2.28
CA THR A 134 0.67 -14.06 -2.18
C THR A 134 1.61 -15.25 -1.97
N THR A 135 2.92 -15.03 -2.09
CA THR A 135 3.94 -16.08 -1.98
C THR A 135 4.75 -15.98 -0.69
N ALA A 136 4.97 -14.75 -0.19
CA ALA A 136 5.75 -14.51 1.03
C ALA A 136 4.88 -14.44 2.30
N ASN A 137 3.58 -14.18 2.15
CA ASN A 137 2.68 -14.04 3.30
C ASN A 137 1.77 -15.25 3.45
N ASP A 138 1.38 -15.51 4.69
CA ASP A 138 0.20 -16.26 5.08
C ASP A 138 -0.60 -15.39 6.08
N ASN A 139 -1.76 -15.87 6.53
CA ASN A 139 -2.65 -15.09 7.39
C ASN A 139 -2.77 -15.73 8.78
N LEU A 140 -2.72 -14.89 9.81
CA LEU A 140 -3.26 -15.22 11.12
C LEU A 140 -4.70 -14.72 11.21
N VAL A 141 -5.58 -15.57 11.69
CA VAL A 141 -6.99 -15.27 11.94
C VAL A 141 -7.20 -15.19 13.45
N PHE A 142 -7.65 -14.03 13.90
CA PHE A 142 -7.98 -13.73 15.29
C PHE A 142 -9.50 -13.80 15.47
N PHE A 143 -9.93 -14.58 16.45
CA PHE A 143 -11.32 -14.68 16.87
C PHE A 143 -11.41 -14.10 18.27
N PHE A 144 -12.10 -12.97 18.43
CA PHE A 144 -12.14 -12.25 19.70
C PHE A 144 -13.45 -12.46 20.44
N ASP A 145 -13.31 -12.64 21.75
CA ASP A 145 -14.40 -12.65 22.73
C ASP A 145 -15.56 -13.59 22.34
N CYS A 146 -15.21 -14.83 21.99
CA CYS A 146 -16.17 -15.84 21.56
C CYS A 146 -16.91 -16.47 22.74
N VAL A 147 -18.22 -16.63 22.58
CA VAL A 147 -19.12 -17.23 23.58
C VAL A 147 -19.79 -18.47 23.00
N PHE A 148 -19.51 -19.62 23.61
CA PHE A 148 -20.08 -20.91 23.21
C PHE A 148 -21.25 -21.31 24.13
N SER A 149 -22.25 -21.97 23.55
CA SER A 149 -23.46 -22.43 24.26
C SER A 149 -23.99 -23.73 23.65
N ALA A 150 -25.10 -24.25 24.18
CA ALA A 150 -25.75 -25.42 23.58
C ALA A 150 -26.20 -25.18 22.12
N ALA A 151 -26.51 -23.92 21.76
CA ALA A 151 -26.90 -23.53 20.41
C ALA A 151 -25.69 -23.24 19.49
N VAL A 152 -24.54 -22.88 20.07
CA VAL A 152 -23.30 -22.55 19.36
C VAL A 152 -22.16 -23.35 19.98
N GLN A 153 -21.94 -24.55 19.44
CA GLN A 153 -20.94 -25.47 19.99
C GLN A 153 -19.53 -25.01 19.64
N ARG A 154 -18.60 -25.18 20.60
CA ARG A 154 -17.17 -24.96 20.36
C ARG A 154 -16.64 -26.03 19.38
N PRO A 155 -16.10 -25.65 18.21
CA PRO A 155 -15.44 -26.61 17.34
C PRO A 155 -14.27 -27.30 18.04
N SER A 156 -14.16 -28.63 17.89
CA SER A 156 -13.05 -29.40 18.47
C SER A 156 -11.70 -29.09 17.83
N THR A 157 -11.70 -28.43 16.67
CA THR A 157 -10.50 -28.01 15.94
C THR A 157 -9.99 -26.64 16.37
N LEU A 158 -10.69 -25.94 17.28
CA LEU A 158 -10.18 -24.66 17.77
C LEU A 158 -8.89 -24.85 18.57
N PRO A 159 -7.88 -23.99 18.36
CA PRO A 159 -6.69 -23.99 19.18
C PRO A 159 -7.01 -23.59 20.62
N PRO A 160 -6.07 -23.78 21.56
CA PRO A 160 -6.20 -23.24 22.90
C PRO A 160 -6.45 -21.72 22.88
N PRO A 161 -7.22 -21.17 23.84
CA PRO A 161 -7.40 -19.73 23.96
C PRO A 161 -6.07 -19.00 24.12
N ILE A 162 -6.05 -17.74 23.67
CA ILE A 162 -4.95 -16.81 23.91
C ILE A 162 -4.75 -16.69 25.42
N ASN A 163 -3.58 -17.10 25.90
CA ASN A 163 -3.19 -17.14 27.30
C ASN A 163 -1.96 -16.24 27.51
N CYS A 164 -2.17 -14.95 27.29
CA CYS A 164 -1.14 -13.93 27.34
C CYS A 164 -1.33 -12.99 28.53
N THR A 165 -0.24 -12.67 29.23
CA THR A 165 -0.26 -11.61 30.23
C THR A 165 -0.50 -10.24 29.57
N GLY A 166 -1.50 -9.50 30.06
CA GLY A 166 -1.83 -8.16 29.55
C GLY A 166 -2.79 -8.15 28.36
N PHE A 167 -3.23 -9.31 27.88
CA PHE A 167 -4.30 -9.39 26.89
C PHE A 167 -5.64 -9.04 27.53
N SER A 168 -6.33 -8.01 27.02
CA SER A 168 -7.62 -7.57 27.56
C SER A 168 -8.73 -8.54 27.17
N VAL A 169 -9.06 -9.46 28.08
CA VAL A 169 -10.22 -10.34 27.97
C VAL A 169 -11.48 -9.58 28.39
N ARG A 170 -12.54 -9.64 27.59
CA ARG A 170 -13.85 -9.09 27.95
C ARG A 170 -14.79 -10.22 28.40
N ASP A 171 -15.73 -10.61 27.55
CA ASP A 171 -16.84 -11.50 27.90
C ASP A 171 -16.75 -12.90 27.25
N GLY A 172 -15.60 -13.27 26.68
CA GLY A 172 -15.42 -14.56 26.02
C GLY A 172 -13.97 -14.99 25.82
N GLU A 173 -13.78 -16.19 25.26
CA GLU A 173 -12.44 -16.69 24.91
C GLU A 173 -12.00 -16.12 23.57
N SER A 174 -10.73 -15.74 23.47
CA SER A 174 -10.14 -15.30 22.20
C SER A 174 -9.14 -16.33 21.69
N PHE A 175 -9.04 -16.48 20.38
CA PHE A 175 -8.22 -17.50 19.72
C PHE A 175 -7.43 -16.86 18.58
N VAL A 176 -6.29 -17.47 18.26
CA VAL A 176 -5.51 -17.15 17.06
C VAL A 176 -5.10 -18.45 16.39
N ALA A 177 -5.22 -18.47 15.07
CA ALA A 177 -4.84 -19.61 14.25
C ALA A 177 -4.24 -19.14 12.92
N ALA A 178 -3.43 -19.97 12.28
CA ALA A 178 -3.10 -19.75 10.89
C ALA A 178 -4.32 -20.09 10.01
N GLU A 179 -4.63 -19.26 9.02
CA GLU A 179 -5.74 -19.47 8.07
C GLU A 179 -5.74 -20.86 7.38
N PRO A 180 -4.61 -21.48 6.97
CA PRO A 180 -4.64 -22.84 6.42
C PRO A 180 -5.26 -23.88 7.38
N ASP A 181 -5.20 -23.66 8.69
CA ASP A 181 -5.72 -24.57 9.72
C ASP A 181 -7.17 -24.27 10.11
N VAL A 182 -7.66 -23.06 9.81
CA VAL A 182 -9.02 -22.61 10.16
C VAL A 182 -9.66 -21.93 8.97
N ARG A 183 -10.47 -22.69 8.22
CA ARG A 183 -11.48 -22.06 7.36
C ARG A 183 -12.55 -21.45 8.27
N PRO A 184 -12.83 -20.14 8.19
CA PRO A 184 -13.91 -19.53 8.96
C PRO A 184 -15.20 -20.29 8.63
N ARG A 185 -15.68 -21.11 9.57
CA ARG A 185 -17.02 -21.69 9.49
C ARG A 185 -17.99 -20.63 10.00
N ASP A 186 -19.09 -20.45 9.32
CA ASP A 186 -20.12 -19.45 9.67
C ASP A 186 -20.53 -19.51 11.15
N ASP A 187 -20.53 -20.71 11.75
CA ASP A 187 -20.90 -20.90 13.15
C ASP A 187 -19.87 -20.30 14.13
N LEU A 188 -18.57 -20.40 13.81
CA LEU A 188 -17.50 -19.82 14.63
C LEU A 188 -17.50 -18.30 14.52
N GLN A 189 -17.70 -17.78 13.31
CA GLN A 189 -17.82 -16.34 13.09
C GLN A 189 -19.03 -15.75 13.82
N ARG A 190 -20.13 -16.50 13.94
CA ARG A 190 -21.32 -16.09 14.73
C ARG A 190 -21.11 -16.15 16.25
N ALA A 191 -20.14 -16.93 16.72
CA ALA A 191 -19.86 -17.07 18.15
C ALA A 191 -19.02 -15.92 18.72
N CYS A 192 -18.30 -15.19 17.87
CA CYS A 192 -17.27 -14.23 18.24
C CYS A 192 -17.71 -12.79 17.97
N GLU A 193 -17.33 -11.87 18.85
CA GLU A 193 -17.64 -10.44 18.70
C GLU A 193 -16.95 -9.86 17.46
N ALA A 194 -15.71 -10.29 17.19
CA ALA A 194 -14.94 -9.86 16.04
C ALA A 194 -14.07 -10.99 15.48
N VAL A 195 -13.89 -10.96 14.15
CA VAL A 195 -12.93 -11.79 13.43
C VAL A 195 -12.03 -10.87 12.62
N VAL A 196 -10.71 -10.94 12.88
CA VAL A 196 -9.71 -10.08 12.26
C VAL A 196 -8.64 -10.93 11.60
N VAL A 197 -8.25 -10.57 10.38
CA VAL A 197 -7.23 -11.27 9.61
C VAL A 197 -6.03 -10.35 9.43
N ALA A 198 -4.87 -10.82 9.89
CA ALA A 198 -3.60 -10.12 9.77
C ALA A 198 -2.63 -10.93 8.90
N PRO A 199 -2.12 -10.35 7.80
CA PRO A 199 -1.05 -10.97 7.04
C PRO A 199 0.23 -10.97 7.88
N VAL A 200 1.00 -12.05 7.74
CA VAL A 200 2.31 -12.22 8.36
C VAL A 200 3.24 -12.92 7.38
N LEU A 201 4.54 -12.71 7.53
CA LEU A 201 5.54 -13.44 6.77
C LEU A 201 5.45 -14.96 7.05
N LYS A 202 5.17 -15.74 6.00
CA LYS A 202 4.99 -17.20 6.03
C LYS A 202 6.15 -17.93 6.71
N SER A 203 7.38 -17.47 6.48
CA SER A 203 8.59 -18.10 7.04
C SER A 203 8.56 -18.19 8.57
N TRP A 204 7.91 -17.25 9.25
CA TRP A 204 7.83 -17.21 10.71
C TRP A 204 6.74 -18.12 11.29
N LEU A 205 5.78 -18.56 10.47
CA LEU A 205 4.82 -19.59 10.85
C LEU A 205 5.39 -21.01 10.74
N LEU A 206 6.54 -21.18 10.07
CA LEU A 206 7.23 -22.47 9.95
C LEU A 206 8.28 -22.70 11.05
N ASP A 207 8.49 -21.70 11.91
CA ASP A 207 9.43 -21.78 13.02
C ASP A 207 8.70 -22.27 14.27
N ASP A 208 9.07 -23.47 14.75
CA ASP A 208 8.45 -24.14 15.88
C ASP A 208 8.49 -23.31 17.18
N ASP A 209 9.49 -22.44 17.37
CA ASP A 209 9.60 -21.60 18.58
C ASP A 209 8.45 -20.59 18.70
N TYR A 210 7.95 -20.10 17.55
CA TYR A 210 6.83 -19.16 17.50
C TYR A 210 5.50 -19.85 17.22
N PHE A 211 5.48 -20.82 16.31
CA PHE A 211 4.25 -21.49 15.88
C PHE A 211 3.59 -22.26 17.03
N LEU A 212 4.37 -23.01 17.82
CA LEU A 212 3.85 -23.76 18.97
C LEU A 212 3.38 -22.84 20.11
N ARG A 213 3.78 -21.57 20.08
CA ARG A 213 3.43 -20.54 21.06
C ARG A 213 2.46 -19.50 20.51
N LEU A 214 1.75 -19.80 19.42
CA LEU A 214 0.78 -18.86 18.84
C LEU A 214 -0.32 -18.46 19.82
N ASN A 215 -0.69 -19.28 20.80
CA ASN A 215 -1.68 -18.88 21.81
C ASN A 215 -1.06 -18.10 23.00
N ASP A 216 0.24 -17.81 22.99
CA ASP A 216 0.97 -17.00 23.99
C ASP A 216 1.68 -15.84 23.25
N ASP A 217 2.90 -15.46 23.61
CA ASP A 217 3.65 -14.37 22.96
C ASP A 217 4.08 -14.64 21.50
N GLY A 218 3.92 -15.87 21.00
CA GLY A 218 4.43 -16.30 19.71
C GLY A 218 3.81 -15.52 18.56
N TYR A 219 2.49 -15.33 18.56
CA TYR A 219 1.83 -14.56 17.50
C TYR A 219 2.27 -13.08 17.51
N GLY A 220 2.51 -12.50 18.68
CA GLY A 220 2.96 -11.12 18.79
C GLY A 220 4.36 -10.94 18.22
N LYS A 221 5.26 -11.91 18.45
CA LYS A 221 6.58 -11.93 17.82
C LYS A 221 6.48 -12.04 16.31
N VAL A 222 5.62 -12.91 15.79
CA VAL A 222 5.37 -13.07 14.34
C VAL A 222 4.83 -11.76 13.73
N LEU A 223 3.81 -11.14 14.34
CA LEU A 223 3.24 -9.87 13.86
C LEU A 223 4.28 -8.74 13.81
N LYS A 224 5.21 -8.69 14.77
CA LYS A 224 6.28 -7.68 14.82
C LYS A 224 7.33 -7.85 13.70
N GLN A 225 7.41 -9.03 13.07
CA GLN A 225 8.23 -9.23 11.86
C GLN A 225 7.56 -8.68 10.60
N GLY A 226 6.27 -8.34 10.69
CA GLY A 226 5.50 -7.71 9.63
C GLY A 226 5.03 -8.68 8.53
N PHE A 227 4.67 -8.08 7.40
CA PHE A 227 4.23 -8.73 6.18
C PHE A 227 4.78 -8.00 4.96
N GLN A 228 4.79 -8.66 3.82
CA GLN A 228 5.40 -8.15 2.61
C GLN A 228 4.36 -7.63 1.62
N LEU A 229 4.58 -6.42 1.11
CA LEU A 229 3.94 -5.88 -0.07
C LEU A 229 4.88 -5.98 -1.26
N THR A 230 4.31 -6.07 -2.46
CA THR A 230 5.04 -6.10 -3.74
C THR A 230 4.55 -4.99 -4.64
N TRP A 231 5.40 -4.49 -5.53
CA TRP A 231 4.99 -3.63 -6.64
C TRP A 231 5.48 -4.20 -7.96
N ASP A 232 4.80 -3.88 -9.05
CA ASP A 232 5.18 -4.29 -10.40
C ASP A 232 5.61 -3.06 -11.22
N PRO A 233 6.91 -2.89 -11.53
CA PRO A 233 7.39 -1.76 -12.32
C PRO A 233 6.98 -1.83 -13.80
N SER A 234 6.46 -2.97 -14.26
CA SER A 234 6.12 -3.19 -15.68
C SER A 234 4.71 -2.73 -16.08
N ALA A 235 4.01 -2.01 -15.20
CA ALA A 235 2.63 -1.60 -15.41
C ALA A 235 2.47 -0.22 -16.07
N GLY A 236 1.54 -0.13 -17.02
CA GLY A 236 0.99 1.15 -17.52
C GLY A 236 1.98 2.08 -18.24
N HIS A 237 1.65 3.37 -18.27
CA HIS A 237 2.47 4.39 -18.97
C HIS A 237 3.82 4.65 -18.30
N CYS A 238 3.92 4.34 -17.01
CA CYS A 238 5.14 4.57 -16.26
C CYS A 238 6.29 3.64 -16.69
N TYR A 239 5.97 2.38 -17.02
CA TYR A 239 6.94 1.48 -17.62
C TYR A 239 7.62 2.07 -18.87
N ILE A 240 6.87 2.73 -19.76
CA ILE A 240 7.42 3.38 -20.96
C ILE A 240 8.36 4.53 -20.60
N CYS A 241 8.00 5.30 -19.57
CA CYS A 241 8.84 6.37 -19.05
C CYS A 241 10.18 5.84 -18.52
N GLU A 242 10.13 4.80 -17.69
CA GLU A 242 11.31 4.20 -17.07
C GLU A 242 12.21 3.51 -18.10
N ASP A 243 11.64 2.81 -19.07
CA ASP A 243 12.37 2.19 -20.18
C ASP A 243 13.13 3.24 -21.02
N SER A 244 12.57 4.45 -21.14
CA SER A 244 13.23 5.58 -21.78
C SER A 244 14.26 6.32 -20.91
N GLY A 245 14.48 5.87 -19.67
CA GLY A 245 15.43 6.44 -18.72
C GLY A 245 14.91 7.64 -17.91
N GLY A 246 13.59 7.83 -17.85
CA GLY A 246 12.95 8.85 -17.03
C GLY A 246 12.38 8.30 -15.72
N GLN A 247 11.73 9.18 -14.95
CA GLN A 247 11.01 8.83 -13.72
C GLN A 247 9.58 9.35 -13.78
N CYS A 248 8.63 8.60 -13.25
CA CYS A 248 7.22 8.94 -13.42
C CYS A 248 6.77 10.02 -12.43
N SER A 249 5.94 10.94 -12.92
CA SER A 249 5.24 11.90 -12.09
C SER A 249 3.74 11.62 -12.07
N TYR A 250 3.19 11.68 -10.88
CA TYR A 250 1.77 11.49 -10.63
C TYR A 250 1.20 12.68 -9.85
N SER A 251 -0.08 12.95 -10.07
CA SER A 251 -0.84 13.89 -9.24
C SER A 251 -1.10 13.29 -7.86
N GLN A 252 -1.49 14.14 -6.90
CA GLN A 252 -1.93 13.67 -5.56
C GLN A 252 -3.07 12.64 -5.60
N ASN A 253 -3.83 12.57 -6.69
CA ASN A 253 -4.92 11.60 -6.87
C ASN A 253 -4.47 10.32 -7.60
N GLY A 254 -3.19 10.16 -7.90
CA GLY A 254 -2.65 8.98 -8.58
C GLY A 254 -2.81 9.00 -10.10
N GLU A 255 -3.10 10.16 -10.69
CA GLU A 255 -3.16 10.31 -12.16
C GLU A 255 -1.75 10.49 -12.73
N PHE A 256 -1.40 9.71 -13.75
CA PHE A 256 -0.11 9.85 -14.44
C PHE A 256 -0.06 11.19 -15.17
N LEU A 257 0.86 12.06 -14.77
CA LEU A 257 1.01 13.39 -15.36
C LEU A 257 2.04 13.38 -16.50
N GLY A 258 3.10 12.59 -16.36
CA GLY A 258 4.13 12.48 -17.38
C GLY A 258 5.42 11.88 -16.86
N CYS A 259 6.38 11.81 -17.77
CA CYS A 259 7.72 11.31 -17.59
C CYS A 259 8.70 12.46 -17.34
N LEU A 260 9.38 12.43 -16.20
CA LEU A 260 10.40 13.38 -15.79
C LEU A 260 11.74 12.96 -16.39
N CYS A 261 12.20 13.70 -17.40
CA CYS A 261 13.39 13.38 -18.17
C CYS A 261 14.64 14.04 -17.60
N SER A 262 15.80 13.43 -17.84
CA SER A 262 17.09 13.93 -17.33
C SER A 262 17.50 15.30 -17.88
N ASP A 263 16.87 15.76 -18.98
CA ASP A 263 17.02 17.10 -19.55
C ASP A 263 16.14 18.18 -18.87
N GLY A 264 15.42 17.82 -17.81
CA GLY A 264 14.56 18.72 -17.04
C GLY A 264 13.19 18.98 -17.66
N ARG A 265 12.82 18.24 -18.71
CA ARG A 265 11.51 18.32 -19.35
C ARG A 265 10.57 17.23 -18.87
N VAL A 266 9.27 17.51 -18.97
CA VAL A 266 8.20 16.53 -18.77
C VAL A 266 7.67 16.12 -20.13
N ARG A 267 7.70 14.83 -20.44
CA ARG A 267 7.20 14.26 -21.70
C ARG A 267 6.17 13.17 -21.44
N ASN A 268 5.37 12.80 -22.43
CA ASN A 268 4.40 11.71 -22.30
C ASN A 268 4.42 10.85 -23.57
N PRO A 269 4.55 9.51 -23.47
CA PRO A 269 4.74 8.71 -22.25
C PRO A 269 6.20 8.54 -21.80
N GLY A 270 7.18 8.92 -22.62
CA GLY A 270 8.61 8.71 -22.32
C GLY A 270 9.52 9.82 -22.83
N CYS A 271 10.81 9.68 -22.58
CA CYS A 271 11.83 10.71 -22.82
C CYS A 271 12.37 10.79 -24.25
N VAL A 272 11.89 9.96 -25.16
CA VAL A 272 12.29 9.97 -26.56
C VAL A 272 11.59 11.12 -27.28
N CYS A 273 12.35 11.95 -28.00
CA CYS A 273 11.78 12.92 -28.93
C CYS A 273 11.25 12.16 -30.17
N GLU A 274 9.97 12.24 -30.49
CA GLU A 274 9.50 11.84 -31.82
C GLU A 274 10.14 12.77 -32.85
N SER A 275 10.96 12.19 -33.73
CA SER A 275 11.71 12.88 -34.79
C SER A 275 10.90 13.02 -36.07
#